data_AF-A0A965PFD5-F1
#
_entry.id   AF-A0A965PFD5-F1
#
_cell.length_a   1.000
_cell.length_b   1.000
_cell.length_c   1.000
_cell.angle_alpha   90.00
_cell.angle_beta   90.00
_cell.angle_gamma   90.00
#
_symmetry.space_group_name_H-M   'P 1'
#
loop_
_entity.id
_entity.type
_entity.pdbx_description
1 polymer ?
#
loop_
_entity_poly.entity_id
_entity_poly.type
_entity_poly.pdbx_seq_one_letter_code
_entity_poly.pdbx_strand_id
1 'polypeptide(L)'
;MIYCPEKYLREVKDVNAELSQLKGFLNDKEAKISLAKFLRANLGFSTELISGVKLAPYQEIHLKAMMNRNFNMCVFGRGCGKSFMGAVFCFLQCVFEPNTKILIAGPTFRT
;
A
#
# COMPACT_ATOMS: atom_id res chain seq x y z
N MET A 1 -25.24 -9.79 -0.28
CA MET A 1 -24.55 -9.14 -1.41
C MET A 1 -23.87 -7.90 -0.87
N ILE A 2 -22.56 -7.73 -1.04
CA ILE A 2 -21.86 -6.52 -0.57
C ILE A 2 -22.22 -5.39 -1.55
N TYR A 3 -23.07 -4.47 -1.11
CA TYR A 3 -23.49 -3.31 -1.90
C TYR A 3 -22.35 -2.29 -1.97
N CYS A 4 -21.96 -1.89 -3.18
CA CYS A 4 -21.01 -0.81 -3.41
C CYS A 4 -21.74 0.35 -4.10
N PRO A 5 -21.88 1.51 -3.44
CA PRO A 5 -22.43 2.71 -4.08
C PRO A 5 -21.65 3.11 -5.34
N GLU A 6 -22.34 3.55 -6.39
CA GLU A 6 -21.74 3.90 -7.68
C GLU A 6 -20.59 4.92 -7.57
N LYS A 7 -20.72 5.88 -6.65
CA LYS A 7 -19.68 6.89 -6.37
C LYS A 7 -18.32 6.32 -5.95
N TYR A 8 -18.26 5.05 -5.55
CA TYR A 8 -17.02 4.37 -5.14
C TYR A 8 -16.47 3.41 -6.20
N LEU A 9 -17.20 3.20 -7.30
CA LEU A 9 -16.71 2.50 -8.48
C LEU A 9 -15.56 3.32 -9.07
N ARG A 10 -14.43 2.65 -9.30
CA ARG A 10 -13.25 3.26 -9.87
C ARG A 10 -12.65 2.30 -10.87
N GLU A 11 -12.27 2.80 -12.04
CA GLU A 11 -11.48 2.03 -12.97
C GLU A 11 -10.10 1.77 -12.36
N VAL A 12 -9.77 0.49 -12.21
CA VAL A 12 -8.45 0.05 -11.73
C VAL A 12 -7.60 -0.24 -12.96
N LYS A 13 -6.60 0.60 -13.20
CA LYS A 13 -5.63 0.37 -14.27
C LYS A 13 -4.67 -0.74 -13.88
N ASP A 14 -4.39 -1.65 -14.81
CA ASP A 14 -3.36 -2.67 -14.62
C ASP A 14 -1.98 -2.09 -14.94
N VAL A 15 -1.34 -1.53 -13.92
CA VAL A 15 -0.01 -0.93 -14.01
C VAL A 15 1.03 -1.97 -14.44
N ASN A 16 0.89 -3.24 -14.08
CA ASN A 16 1.87 -4.26 -14.42
C ASN A 16 1.80 -4.60 -15.92
N ALA A 17 0.58 -4.66 -16.49
CA ALA A 17 0.41 -4.83 -17.92
C ALA A 17 0.99 -3.65 -18.71
N GLU A 18 0.77 -2.41 -18.26
CA GLU A 18 1.35 -1.20 -18.86
C GLU A 18 2.90 -1.23 -18.82
N LEU A 19 3.48 -1.56 -17.67
CA LEU A 19 4.94 -1.60 -17.50
C LEU A 19 5.59 -2.75 -18.29
N SER A 20 4.89 -3.87 -18.48
CA SER A 20 5.38 -5.00 -19.27
C SER A 20 5.53 -4.68 -20.77
N GLN A 21 4.85 -3.64 -21.26
CA GLN A 21 4.94 -3.20 -22.65
C GLN A 21 6.14 -2.29 -22.92
N LEU A 22 6.81 -1.81 -21.87
CA LEU A 22 8.01 -0.98 -22.01
C LEU A 22 9.12 -1.78 -22.68
N LYS A 23 9.64 -1.26 -23.79
CA LYS A 23 10.74 -1.86 -24.57
C LYS A 23 11.82 -0.82 -24.82
N GLY A 24 13.07 -1.27 -24.85
CA GLY A 24 14.22 -0.43 -25.15
C GLY A 24 14.82 0.25 -23.92
N PHE A 25 15.52 1.35 -24.15
CA PHE A 25 16.22 2.09 -23.11
C PHE A 25 15.32 3.15 -22.48
N LEU A 26 15.32 3.20 -21.15
CA LEU A 26 14.67 4.24 -20.35
C LEU A 26 15.71 5.22 -19.85
N ASN A 27 15.42 6.52 -19.95
CA ASN A 27 16.28 7.53 -19.32
C ASN A 27 16.23 7.39 -17.79
N ASP A 28 17.26 7.83 -17.08
CA ASP A 28 17.41 7.62 -15.62
C ASP A 28 16.20 8.12 -14.82
N LYS A 29 15.66 9.29 -15.19
CA LYS A 29 14.45 9.86 -14.58
C LYS A 29 13.22 8.97 -14.79
N GLU A 30 13.04 8.46 -16.01
CA GLU A 30 11.90 7.61 -16.36
C GLU A 30 12.01 6.24 -15.69
N ALA A 31 13.22 5.69 -15.63
CA ALA A 31 13.51 4.44 -14.94
C ALA A 31 13.13 4.52 -13.46
N LYS A 32 13.54 5.60 -12.77
CA LYS A 32 13.18 5.85 -11.36
C LYS A 32 11.67 5.96 -11.15
N ILE A 33 10.98 6.69 -12.01
CA ILE A 33 9.51 6.85 -11.92
C ILE A 33 8.80 5.52 -12.18
N SER A 34 9.22 4.78 -13.20
CA SER A 34 8.64 3.47 -13.53
C SER A 34 8.85 2.46 -12.40
N LEU A 35 10.05 2.45 -11.78
CA LEU A 35 10.32 1.62 -10.62
C LEU A 35 9.43 2.01 -9.43
N ALA A 36 9.28 3.30 -9.14
CA ALA A 36 8.40 3.75 -8.05
C ALA A 36 6.94 3.33 -8.29
N LYS A 37 6.44 3.43 -9.52
CA LYS A 37 5.10 2.96 -9.89
C LYS A 37 4.95 1.45 -9.72
N PHE A 38 5.94 0.67 -10.16
CA PHE A 38 5.97 -0.78 -10.00
C PHE A 38 5.90 -1.18 -8.53
N LEU A 39 6.74 -0.57 -7.69
CA LEU A 39 6.79 -0.85 -6.26
C LEU A 39 5.48 -0.46 -5.58
N ARG A 40 4.88 0.68 -5.95
CA ARG A 40 3.60 1.14 -5.38
C ARG A 40 2.43 0.24 -5.76
N ALA A 41 2.44 -0.35 -6.95
CA ALA A 41 1.42 -1.30 -7.41
C ALA A 41 1.56 -2.67 -6.72
N ASN A 42 2.80 -3.11 -6.45
CA ASN A 42 3.13 -4.42 -5.91
C ASN A 42 3.56 -4.33 -4.44
N LEU A 43 2.64 -3.92 -3.56
CA LEU A 43 2.93 -3.66 -2.14
C LEU A 43 3.52 -4.86 -1.38
N GLY A 44 3.05 -6.08 -1.63
CA GLY A 44 3.61 -7.28 -0.98
C GLY A 44 5.10 -7.45 -1.29
N PHE A 45 5.45 -7.41 -2.58
CA PHE A 45 6.83 -7.45 -3.07
C PHE A 45 7.66 -6.30 -2.48
N SER A 46 7.15 -5.07 -2.54
CA SER A 46 7.87 -3.89 -2.03
C SER A 46 8.14 -3.94 -0.54
N THR A 47 7.19 -4.46 0.24
CA THR A 47 7.36 -4.64 1.69
C THR A 47 8.47 -5.63 1.98
N GLU A 48 8.46 -6.78 1.29
CA GLU A 48 9.49 -7.81 1.44
C GLU A 48 10.87 -7.30 1.00
N LEU A 49 10.94 -6.56 -0.10
CA LEU A 49 12.18 -5.96 -0.62
C LEU A 49 12.80 -4.94 0.35
N ILE A 50 11.99 -4.06 0.94
CA ILE A 50 12.48 -2.94 1.76
C ILE A 50 12.74 -3.37 3.21
N SER A 51 11.88 -4.22 3.77
CA SER A 51 11.90 -4.56 5.21
C SER A 51 12.35 -5.99 5.50
N GLY A 52 12.46 -6.85 4.49
CA GLY A 52 12.69 -8.29 4.68
C GLY A 52 11.46 -9.05 5.21
N VAL A 53 10.30 -8.39 5.37
CA VAL A 53 9.11 -9.01 5.94
C VAL A 53 8.14 -9.44 4.85
N LYS A 54 7.82 -10.74 4.83
CA LYS A 54 6.81 -11.31 3.97
C LYS A 54 5.42 -11.19 4.59
N LEU A 55 4.54 -10.44 3.92
CA LEU A 55 3.16 -10.25 4.36
C LEU A 55 2.31 -11.48 4.08
N ALA A 56 1.36 -11.76 4.98
CA ALA A 56 0.30 -12.71 4.67
C ALA A 56 -0.67 -12.11 3.63
N PRO A 57 -1.35 -12.93 2.80
CA PRO A 57 -2.22 -12.43 1.73
C PRO A 57 -3.29 -11.44 2.20
N TYR A 58 -3.90 -11.70 3.37
CA TYR A 58 -4.90 -10.79 3.93
C TYR A 58 -4.30 -9.44 4.33
N GLN A 59 -3.08 -9.41 4.86
CA GLN A 59 -2.40 -8.17 5.27
C GLN A 59 -2.13 -7.30 4.05
N GLU A 60 -1.66 -7.91 2.96
CA GLU A 60 -1.39 -7.20 1.71
C GLU A 60 -2.67 -6.55 1.13
N ILE A 61 -3.79 -7.27 1.12
CA ILE A 61 -5.08 -6.74 0.63
C ILE A 61 -5.52 -5.53 1.46
N HIS A 62 -5.42 -5.62 2.79
CA HIS A 62 -5.80 -4.52 3.66
C HIS A 62 -4.87 -3.32 3.51
N LEU A 63 -3.55 -3.54 3.39
CA LEU A 63 -2.59 -2.46 3.12
C LEU A 63 -2.86 -1.80 1.76
N LYS A 64 -3.17 -2.57 0.72
CA LYS A 64 -3.62 -2.05 -0.57
C LYS A 64 -4.88 -1.19 -0.43
N ALA A 65 -5.85 -1.62 0.37
CA ALA A 65 -7.05 -0.82 0.65
C ALA A 65 -6.71 0.49 1.37
N MET A 66 -5.88 0.42 2.42
CA MET A 66 -5.41 1.57 3.19
C MET A 66 -4.68 2.62 2.32
N MET A 67 -3.83 2.17 1.40
CA MET A 67 -3.07 3.05 0.51
C MET A 67 -3.90 3.64 -0.65
N ASN A 68 -5.05 3.05 -0.98
CA ASN A 68 -5.86 3.47 -2.14
C ASN A 68 -7.17 4.18 -1.76
N ARG A 69 -7.53 4.20 -0.48
CA ARG A 69 -8.75 4.82 0.04
C ARG A 69 -8.42 5.77 1.18
N ASN A 70 -9.04 6.95 1.19
CA ASN A 70 -8.81 7.97 2.21
C ASN A 70 -9.31 7.55 3.60
N PHE A 71 -10.37 6.75 3.66
CA PHE A 71 -11.00 6.28 4.89
C PHE A 71 -11.16 4.77 4.85
N ASN A 72 -10.64 4.09 5.87
CA ASN A 72 -10.74 2.64 6.02
C ASN A 72 -11.13 2.30 7.46
N MET A 73 -12.18 1.50 7.62
CA MET A 73 -12.53 0.91 8.90
C MET A 73 -12.14 -0.56 8.87
N CYS A 74 -11.13 -0.92 9.65
CA CYS A 74 -10.64 -2.30 9.71
C CYS A 74 -11.07 -2.95 11.05
N VAL A 75 -11.95 -3.94 10.97
CA VAL A 75 -12.41 -4.71 12.14
C VAL A 75 -11.72 -6.07 12.12
N PHE A 76 -10.83 -6.30 13.08
CA PHE A 76 -9.99 -7.49 13.14
C PHE A 76 -10.07 -8.18 14.50
N GLY A 77 -9.92 -9.50 14.50
CA GLY A 77 -9.80 -10.31 15.71
C GLY A 77 -8.53 -10.05 16.52
N ARG A 78 -8.44 -10.66 17.71
CA ARG A 78 -7.19 -10.73 18.49
C ARG A 78 -6.19 -11.64 17.77
N GLY A 79 -4.90 -11.32 17.87
CA GLY A 79 -3.84 -12.10 17.19
C GLY A 79 -3.64 -11.81 15.70
N CYS A 80 -4.51 -11.04 15.03
CA CYS A 80 -4.42 -10.80 13.58
C CYS A 80 -3.34 -9.80 13.12
N GLY A 81 -2.39 -9.40 13.98
CA GLY A 81 -1.30 -8.49 13.59
C GLY A 81 -1.71 -7.05 13.26
N LYS A 82 -2.80 -6.53 13.86
CA LYS A 82 -3.33 -5.17 13.61
C LYS A 82 -2.28 -4.06 13.74
N SER A 83 -1.55 -4.07 14.86
CA SER A 83 -0.52 -3.06 15.15
C SER A 83 0.67 -3.18 14.18
N PHE A 84 1.03 -4.41 13.83
CA PHE A 84 2.07 -4.67 12.84
C PHE A 84 1.68 -4.11 11.47
N MET A 85 0.45 -4.37 11.00
CA MET A 85 -0.05 -3.77 9.75
C MET A 85 -0.06 -2.24 9.78
N GLY A 86 -0.47 -1.65 10.92
CA GLY A 86 -0.42 -0.20 11.09
C GLY A 86 1.01 0.36 10.95
N ALA A 87 2.01 -0.31 11.53
CA ALA A 87 3.40 0.07 11.38
C ALA A 87 3.90 -0.05 9.93
N VAL A 88 3.54 -1.15 9.25
CA VAL A 88 3.89 -1.37 7.84
C VAL A 88 3.30 -0.28 6.95
N PHE A 89 2.03 0.06 7.15
CA PHE A 89 1.39 1.16 6.43
C PHE A 89 2.16 2.48 6.62
N CYS A 90 2.55 2.81 7.86
CA CYS A 90 3.19 4.09 8.16
C CYS A 90 4.49 4.28 7.37
N PHE A 91 5.38 3.29 7.36
CA PHE A 91 6.64 3.46 6.65
C PHE A 91 6.45 3.44 5.13
N LEU A 92 5.57 2.57 4.60
CA LEU A 92 5.29 2.53 3.16
C LEU A 92 4.68 3.84 2.67
N GLN A 93 3.79 4.44 3.47
CA GLN A 93 3.21 5.74 3.17
C GLN A 93 4.30 6.82 3.11
N CYS A 94 5.26 6.84 4.05
CA CYS A 94 6.37 7.79 4.02
C CYS A 94 7.32 7.56 2.83
N VAL A 95 7.48 6.32 2.35
CA VAL A 95 8.30 5.99 1.19
C VAL A 95 7.65 6.47 -0.12
N PHE A 96 6.35 6.21 -0.29
CA PHE A 96 5.66 6.51 -1.55
C PHE A 96 5.09 7.92 -1.63
N GLU A 97 4.84 8.57 -0.49
CA GLU A 97 4.27 9.91 -0.42
C GLU A 97 5.20 10.82 0.41
N PRO A 98 6.24 11.41 -0.22
CA PRO A 98 7.18 12.28 0.46
C PRO A 98 6.49 13.46 1.15
N ASN A 99 7.05 13.92 2.27
CA ASN A 99 6.48 14.96 3.13
C ASN A 99 5.18 14.59 3.87
N THR A 100 4.77 13.31 3.85
CA THR A 100 3.64 12.85 4.66
C THR A 100 3.97 12.92 6.15
N LYS A 101 3.03 13.45 6.94
CA LYS A 101 3.07 13.44 8.41
C LYS A 101 2.00 12.49 8.92
N ILE A 102 2.39 11.53 9.76
CA ILE A 102 1.50 10.49 10.26
C ILE A 102 1.32 10.67 11.77
N LEU A 103 0.06 10.69 12.21
CA LEU A 103 -0.32 10.65 13.62
C LEU A 103 -0.94 9.28 13.94
N ILE A 104 -0.40 8.60 14.95
CA ILE A 104 -0.98 7.37 15.50
C ILE A 104 -1.65 7.75 16.81
N ALA A 105 -2.97 7.62 16.88
CA ALA A 105 -3.74 7.85 18.10
C ALA A 105 -4.17 6.52 18.73
N GLY A 106 -3.97 6.42 20.04
CA GLY A 106 -4.47 5.32 20.88
C GLY A 106 -5.21 5.88 22.08
N PRO A 107 -5.95 5.04 22.83
CA PRO A 107 -6.69 5.48 24.01
C PRO A 107 -5.77 6.02 25.11
N THR A 108 -4.53 5.54 25.18
CA THR A 108 -3.51 5.97 26.14
C THR A 108 -2.16 6.09 25.43
N PHE A 109 -1.31 7.01 25.91
CA PHE A 109 0.05 7.21 25.36
C PHE A 109 1.01 6.09 25.82
N ARG A 110 0.79 5.62 27.04
CA ARG A 110 1.25 4.35 27.62
C ARG A 110 0.73 4.33 29.06
N THR A 111 -0.07 3.34 29.40
CA THR A 111 -0.41 2.94 30.77
C THR A 111 -0.62 1.44 30.78
#